data_AF-A0A210PNI8-F1
#
_entry.id   AF-A0A210PNI8-F1
#
_cell.length_a   1.000
_cell.length_b   1.000
_cell.length_c   1.000
_cell.angle_alpha   90.00
_cell.angle_beta   90.00
_cell.angle_gamma   90.00
#
_symmetry.space_group_name_H-M   'P 1'
#
loop_
_entity.id
_entity.type
_entity.pdbx_description
1 polymer ?
#
loop_
_entity_poly.entity_id
_entity_poly.type
_entity_poly.pdbx_seq_one_letter_code
_entity_poly.pdbx_strand_id
1 'polypeptide(L)'
;MAASIRVGSACVRNFLRADVRMVKQQIRQRWKWRHRGKSPEEAKTFEQRVAEMTKDTSKAVNIGFKLPKQTDLGLVEKESEDTETTVLDSKDDESALRFINDLWYCMGWSRDMLSVAQHYGLYRDLFSGAFFYPQFPLNVFFDYDSESVTAVYNGNILSPSEVEGNPQVEYDFVPDTLYTLALTAPDSHLQKNSAEYLHWLVGNIPGDDISKGEELCSYIPPFPVRGTGFHRYVFVLYKQEKKIDFHQDKRPDNCLSLKQRTFKTAEFYRRLEDDITPVSLAFFQSEWDESVTKTFWHKLDMKEPSFEFMHPPPYHPKQEKFPQGKPFNLYLDRYRDVKDINEEILKEKLKTSSLSPPPQKPKYPNIHVEPYAPSWLRLKNRHKRLREMHWEDLD
;
A
#
# COMPACT_ATOMS: atom_id res chain seq x y z
N MET A 1 25.38 -43.44 97.65
CA MET A 1 24.05 -43.86 97.17
C MET A 1 23.01 -42.88 97.70
N ALA A 2 22.13 -42.42 96.81
CA ALA A 2 20.86 -41.70 97.04
C ALA A 2 20.84 -40.27 97.64
N ALA A 3 19.82 -39.52 97.18
CA ALA A 3 19.33 -38.16 97.51
C ALA A 3 20.14 -36.98 96.92
N SER A 4 19.67 -36.13 95.99
CA SER A 4 18.40 -35.37 95.76
C SER A 4 18.43 -33.95 96.36
N ILE A 5 18.07 -32.96 95.50
CA ILE A 5 17.38 -31.65 95.68
C ILE A 5 17.79 -30.79 94.46
N ARG A 6 17.01 -30.60 93.37
CA ARG A 6 15.80 -29.79 93.10
C ARG A 6 15.90 -28.29 93.42
N VAL A 7 15.78 -27.44 92.38
CA VAL A 7 14.83 -26.30 92.20
C VAL A 7 14.77 -26.07 90.67
N GLY A 8 13.67 -26.14 89.90
CA GLY A 8 12.39 -25.39 89.96
C GLY A 8 12.57 -24.01 89.30
N SER A 9 11.75 -23.45 88.40
CA SER A 9 10.42 -23.76 87.90
C SER A 9 10.11 -22.82 86.72
N ALA A 10 9.19 -23.24 85.84
CA ALA A 10 8.24 -22.40 85.10
C ALA A 10 8.73 -21.37 84.05
N CYS A 11 8.40 -21.63 82.79
CA CYS A 11 7.48 -20.72 82.07
C CYS A 11 6.79 -21.43 80.90
N VAL A 12 5.72 -22.16 81.21
CA VAL A 12 4.56 -22.27 80.32
C VAL A 12 3.83 -20.94 80.44
N ARG A 13 3.82 -20.11 79.39
CA ARG A 13 2.74 -19.15 79.12
C ARG A 13 2.96 -18.38 77.81
N ASN A 14 1.84 -18.21 77.12
CA ASN A 14 1.55 -17.19 76.10
C ASN A 14 1.80 -17.57 74.64
N PHE A 15 1.09 -18.61 74.21
CA PHE A 15 0.23 -18.47 73.03
C PHE A 15 -0.71 -17.27 73.23
N LEU A 16 -0.98 -16.52 72.16
CA LEU A 16 -1.91 -15.38 72.04
C LEU A 16 -1.34 -14.00 72.42
N ARG A 17 -0.76 -13.33 71.41
CA ARG A 17 -1.07 -11.95 70.94
C ARG A 17 0.12 -11.39 70.18
N ALA A 18 0.28 -11.82 68.93
CA ALA A 18 0.96 -10.98 67.96
C ALA A 18 -0.10 -10.00 67.44
N ASP A 19 -0.20 -8.84 68.08
CA ASP A 19 -0.86 -7.67 67.52
C ASP A 19 -0.09 -7.30 66.24
N VAL A 20 -0.61 -7.77 65.09
CA VAL A 20 -0.23 -7.23 63.80
C VAL A 20 -0.73 -5.79 63.77
N ARG A 21 0.12 -4.86 64.22
CA ARG A 21 0.00 -3.46 63.85
C ARG A 21 0.10 -3.41 62.34
N MET A 22 -1.04 -3.40 61.66
CA MET A 22 -1.11 -2.98 60.27
C MET A 22 -0.58 -1.56 60.21
N VAL A 23 0.69 -1.42 59.86
CA VAL A 23 1.22 -0.19 59.29
C VAL A 23 0.43 -0.01 57.99
N LYS A 24 -0.65 0.78 58.06
CA LYS A 24 -1.27 1.36 56.86
C LYS A 24 -0.22 2.26 56.23
N GLN A 25 0.68 1.68 55.44
CA GLN A 25 1.42 2.43 54.44
C GLN A 25 0.34 3.07 53.57
N GLN A 26 0.18 4.37 53.72
CA GLN A 26 -0.57 5.17 52.77
C GLN A 26 0.13 4.97 51.42
N ILE A 27 -0.50 4.18 50.55
CA ILE A 27 -0.21 4.16 49.11
C ILE A 27 -0.67 5.52 48.57
N ARG A 28 0.06 6.58 48.92
CA ARG A 28 -0.02 7.89 48.28
C ARG A 28 0.91 7.81 47.08
N GLN A 29 0.39 7.29 45.97
CA GLN A 29 0.49 7.83 44.62
C GLN A 29 -0.42 6.97 43.74
N ARG A 30 -1.72 7.28 43.80
CA ARG A 30 -2.67 6.80 42.80
C ARG A 30 -2.21 7.46 41.49
N TRP A 31 -1.57 6.70 40.61
CA TRP A 31 -1.31 7.13 39.24
C TRP A 31 -2.67 7.55 38.67
N LYS A 32 -2.93 8.85 38.63
CA LYS A 32 -4.08 9.39 37.94
C LYS A 32 -3.78 9.15 36.48
N TRP A 33 -4.20 8.01 35.95
CA TRP A 33 -4.44 7.84 34.54
C TRP A 33 -5.36 9.00 34.16
N ARG A 34 -4.79 10.07 33.61
CA ARG A 34 -5.58 11.08 32.92
C ARG A 34 -6.17 10.32 31.75
N HIS A 35 -7.40 9.82 31.88
CA HIS A 35 -8.13 9.28 30.75
C HIS A 35 -8.11 10.38 29.68
N ARG A 36 -7.34 10.15 28.63
CA ARG A 36 -7.31 11.04 27.46
C ARG A 36 -8.52 10.66 26.64
N GLY A 37 -9.56 11.50 26.66
CA GLY A 37 -10.79 11.28 25.90
C GLY A 37 -12.02 11.14 26.78
N LYS A 38 -13.15 10.84 26.13
CA LYS A 38 -14.44 10.58 26.79
C LYS A 38 -14.42 9.23 27.52
N SER A 39 -15.38 9.00 28.43
CA SER A 39 -15.54 7.71 29.09
C SER A 39 -15.76 6.60 28.05
N PRO A 40 -15.41 5.33 28.33
CA PRO A 40 -15.66 4.22 27.39
C PRO A 40 -17.13 4.09 26.95
N GLU A 41 -18.07 4.55 27.78
CA GLU A 41 -19.51 4.55 27.50
C GLU A 41 -19.93 5.68 26.52
N GLU A 42 -19.19 6.78 26.48
CA GLU A 42 -19.44 7.94 25.59
C GLU A 42 -18.47 8.00 24.40
N ALA A 43 -17.34 7.31 24.49
CA ALA A 43 -16.30 7.30 23.48
C ALA A 43 -16.74 6.42 22.32
N LYS A 44 -16.79 7.01 21.14
CA LYS A 44 -17.02 6.25 19.92
C LYS A 44 -15.92 5.21 19.75
N THR A 45 -16.33 3.97 19.44
CA THR A 45 -15.39 2.90 19.13
C THR A 45 -14.52 3.31 17.93
N PHE A 46 -13.37 2.67 17.75
CA PHE A 46 -12.54 2.93 16.58
C PHE A 46 -13.32 2.71 15.28
N GLU A 47 -14.09 1.63 15.21
CA GLU A 47 -14.99 1.32 14.09
C GLU A 47 -16.03 2.42 13.85
N GLN A 48 -16.68 2.94 14.90
CA GLN A 48 -17.63 4.03 14.75
C GLN A 48 -16.96 5.31 14.23
N ARG A 49 -15.74 5.60 14.68
CA ARG A 49 -14.98 6.77 14.18
C ARG A 49 -14.56 6.59 12.73
N VAL A 50 -14.13 5.40 12.35
CA VAL A 50 -13.80 5.07 10.95
C VAL A 50 -15.06 5.17 10.09
N ALA A 51 -16.18 4.56 10.51
CA ALA A 51 -17.44 4.59 9.79
C ALA A 51 -18.01 6.00 9.61
N GLU A 52 -17.80 6.91 10.57
CA GLU A 52 -18.15 8.32 10.42
C GLU A 52 -17.28 9.06 9.40
N MET A 53 -16.00 8.71 9.32
CA MET A 53 -15.08 9.28 8.32
C MET A 53 -15.31 8.70 6.91
N THR A 54 -15.71 7.43 6.81
CA THR A 54 -15.92 6.71 5.55
C THR A 54 -17.38 6.65 5.14
N LYS A 55 -18.24 7.55 5.65
CA LYS A 55 -19.68 7.55 5.38
C LYS A 55 -19.98 8.04 3.97
N ASP A 56 -19.60 7.28 2.96
CA ASP A 56 -20.05 7.48 1.60
C ASP A 56 -21.56 7.18 1.52
N THR A 57 -22.34 8.19 1.18
CA THR A 57 -23.81 8.16 1.22
C THR A 57 -24.45 7.45 0.03
N SER A 58 -23.67 7.07 -0.98
CA SER A 58 -24.15 6.37 -2.17
C SER A 58 -24.17 4.87 -1.95
N LYS A 59 -25.34 4.25 -2.11
CA LYS A 59 -25.46 2.79 -2.19
C LYS A 59 -24.67 2.31 -3.39
N ALA A 60 -23.75 1.36 -3.18
CA ALA A 60 -22.99 0.75 -4.26
C ALA A 60 -23.95 0.06 -5.23
N VAL A 61 -23.87 0.40 -6.52
CA VAL A 61 -24.73 -0.15 -7.59
C VAL A 61 -23.93 -1.18 -8.37
N ASN A 62 -24.53 -2.34 -8.65
CA ASN A 62 -23.94 -3.32 -9.57
C ASN A 62 -24.22 -2.89 -11.01
N ILE A 63 -23.17 -2.60 -11.77
CA ILE A 63 -23.22 -2.18 -13.18
C ILE A 63 -22.87 -3.29 -14.17
N GLY A 64 -22.49 -4.48 -13.69
CA GLY A 64 -22.19 -5.62 -14.54
C GLY A 64 -23.21 -6.75 -14.46
N PHE A 65 -22.81 -7.90 -14.99
CA PHE A 65 -23.64 -9.09 -15.01
C PHE A 65 -23.91 -9.63 -13.59
N LYS A 66 -25.04 -10.33 -13.45
CA LYS A 66 -25.41 -11.02 -12.21
C LYS A 66 -24.66 -12.34 -12.11
N LEU A 67 -24.20 -12.69 -10.92
CA LEU A 67 -23.63 -14.01 -10.67
C LEU A 67 -24.70 -15.11 -10.82
N PRO A 68 -24.32 -16.31 -11.29
CA PRO A 68 -25.21 -17.48 -11.31
C PRO A 68 -25.72 -17.84 -9.91
N LYS A 69 -26.89 -18.47 -9.85
CA LYS A 69 -27.54 -18.83 -8.58
C LYS A 69 -26.88 -20.08 -7.98
N GLN A 70 -26.76 -20.12 -6.65
CA GLN A 70 -26.11 -21.22 -5.90
C GLN A 70 -26.65 -22.62 -6.17
N THR A 71 -27.90 -22.77 -6.62
CA THR A 71 -28.47 -24.10 -6.97
C THR A 71 -27.71 -24.80 -8.08
N ASP A 72 -27.07 -24.04 -8.99
CA ASP A 72 -26.32 -24.59 -10.11
C ASP A 72 -24.87 -24.93 -9.69
N LEU A 73 -24.34 -24.28 -8.64
CA LEU A 73 -22.99 -24.52 -8.10
C LEU A 73 -22.91 -25.77 -7.20
N GLY A 74 -24.00 -26.14 -6.51
CA GLY A 74 -24.01 -27.30 -5.62
C GLY A 74 -23.90 -28.67 -6.33
N LEU A 75 -24.07 -28.72 -7.65
CA LEU A 75 -23.78 -29.90 -8.46
C LEU A 75 -22.28 -30.01 -8.75
N VAL A 76 -21.62 -28.89 -9.02
CA VAL A 76 -20.16 -28.81 -9.22
C VAL A 76 -19.43 -29.15 -7.93
N GLU A 77 -19.90 -28.67 -6.78
CA GLU A 77 -19.32 -28.98 -5.45
C GLU A 77 -19.27 -30.50 -5.18
N LYS A 78 -20.30 -31.24 -5.60
CA LYS A 78 -20.34 -32.71 -5.42
C LYS A 78 -19.42 -33.46 -6.38
N GLU A 79 -19.35 -33.05 -7.65
CA GLU A 79 -18.41 -33.65 -8.61
C GLU A 79 -16.95 -33.30 -8.28
N SER A 80 -16.71 -32.14 -7.63
CA SER A 80 -15.39 -31.76 -7.15
C SER A 80 -14.92 -32.55 -5.93
N GLU A 81 -15.81 -32.89 -4.99
CA GLU A 81 -15.43 -33.69 -3.79
C GLU A 81 -14.88 -35.09 -4.16
N ASP A 82 -15.47 -35.72 -5.18
CA ASP A 82 -15.04 -37.04 -5.68
C ASP A 82 -13.71 -36.99 -6.45
N THR A 83 -13.37 -35.86 -7.09
CA THR A 83 -12.12 -35.67 -7.84
C THR A 83 -10.98 -35.13 -6.97
N GLU A 84 -11.28 -34.28 -6.01
CA GLU A 84 -10.33 -33.66 -5.08
C GLU A 84 -9.60 -34.70 -4.21
N THR A 85 -10.32 -35.75 -3.77
CA THR A 85 -9.71 -36.89 -3.04
C THR A 85 -8.74 -37.70 -3.91
N THR A 86 -8.95 -37.78 -5.22
CA THR A 86 -8.06 -38.54 -6.13
C THR A 86 -6.82 -37.78 -6.56
N VAL A 87 -6.90 -36.45 -6.69
CA VAL A 87 -5.79 -35.59 -7.14
C VAL A 87 -4.84 -35.22 -5.99
N LEU A 88 -5.37 -34.95 -4.79
CA LEU A 88 -4.56 -34.61 -3.62
C LEU A 88 -3.71 -35.79 -3.10
N ASP A 89 -4.08 -37.02 -3.44
CA ASP A 89 -3.30 -38.23 -3.14
C ASP A 89 -2.13 -38.46 -4.13
N SER A 90 -2.09 -37.72 -5.25
CA SER A 90 -0.97 -37.74 -6.19
C SER A 90 0.17 -36.83 -5.70
N LYS A 91 1.43 -37.29 -5.81
CA LYS A 91 2.62 -36.56 -5.31
C LYS A 91 3.07 -35.39 -6.20
N ASP A 92 2.25 -34.98 -7.17
CA ASP A 92 2.61 -33.98 -8.16
C ASP A 92 2.00 -32.61 -7.78
N ASP A 93 2.78 -31.80 -7.07
CA ASP A 93 2.34 -30.52 -6.51
C ASP A 93 1.80 -29.54 -7.58
N GLU A 94 2.35 -29.53 -8.80
CA GLU A 94 1.90 -28.63 -9.87
C GLU A 94 0.50 -28.98 -10.40
N SER A 95 0.19 -30.27 -10.53
CA SER A 95 -1.13 -30.73 -10.99
C SER A 95 -2.20 -30.42 -9.96
N ALA A 96 -1.87 -30.57 -8.67
CA ALA A 96 -2.75 -30.20 -7.58
C ALA A 96 -3.02 -28.69 -7.56
N LEU A 97 -2.00 -27.85 -7.75
CA LEU A 97 -2.18 -26.39 -7.82
C LEU A 97 -3.07 -25.96 -8.99
N ARG A 98 -2.90 -26.58 -10.17
CA ARG A 98 -3.77 -26.32 -11.34
C ARG A 98 -5.23 -26.67 -11.04
N PHE A 99 -5.46 -27.85 -10.48
CA PHE A 99 -6.81 -28.28 -10.10
C PHE A 99 -7.46 -27.35 -9.07
N ILE A 100 -6.73 -26.94 -8.04
CA ILE A 100 -7.21 -25.98 -7.03
C ILE A 100 -7.55 -24.63 -7.69
N ASN A 101 -6.72 -24.17 -8.62
CA ASN A 101 -6.95 -22.92 -9.33
C ASN A 101 -8.22 -22.99 -10.20
N ASP A 102 -8.43 -24.12 -10.90
CA ASP A 102 -9.63 -24.35 -11.70
C ASP A 102 -10.91 -24.41 -10.83
N LEU A 103 -10.83 -25.07 -9.67
CA LEU A 103 -11.91 -25.06 -8.68
C LEU A 103 -12.20 -23.65 -8.17
N TRP A 104 -11.16 -22.86 -7.89
CA TRP A 104 -11.30 -21.49 -7.43
C TRP A 104 -12.00 -20.61 -8.47
N TYR A 105 -11.67 -20.77 -9.76
CA TYR A 105 -12.35 -20.08 -10.86
C TYR A 105 -13.84 -20.36 -10.91
N CYS A 106 -14.24 -21.61 -10.67
CA CYS A 106 -15.65 -22.01 -10.70
C CYS A 106 -16.44 -21.51 -9.47
N MET A 107 -15.84 -21.52 -8.27
CA MET A 107 -16.58 -21.34 -7.03
C MET A 107 -16.55 -19.92 -6.46
N GLY A 108 -15.39 -19.27 -6.49
CA GLY A 108 -15.11 -18.10 -5.63
C GLY A 108 -14.46 -16.91 -6.31
N TRP A 109 -13.80 -17.13 -7.45
CA TRP A 109 -12.95 -16.14 -8.10
C TRP A 109 -13.60 -14.78 -8.30
N SER A 110 -14.83 -14.71 -8.83
CA SER A 110 -15.51 -13.44 -9.08
C SER A 110 -15.73 -12.59 -7.83
N ARG A 111 -15.97 -13.23 -6.67
CA ARG A 111 -16.19 -12.54 -5.39
C ARG A 111 -14.87 -12.08 -4.78
N ASP A 112 -13.86 -12.92 -4.86
CA ASP A 112 -12.53 -12.58 -4.38
C ASP A 112 -11.92 -11.46 -5.21
N MET A 113 -12.11 -11.50 -6.52
CA MET A 113 -11.66 -10.44 -7.42
C MET A 113 -12.39 -9.11 -7.16
N LEU A 114 -13.69 -9.14 -6.84
CA LEU A 114 -14.40 -7.95 -6.37
C LEU A 114 -13.74 -7.38 -5.11
N SER A 115 -13.43 -8.23 -4.12
CA SER A 115 -12.77 -7.82 -2.87
C SER A 115 -11.39 -7.21 -3.12
N VAL A 116 -10.59 -7.83 -3.99
CA VAL A 116 -9.28 -7.34 -4.40
C VAL A 116 -9.40 -5.98 -5.09
N ALA A 117 -10.26 -5.84 -6.10
CA ALA A 117 -10.45 -4.58 -6.81
C ALA A 117 -11.01 -3.47 -5.89
N GLN A 118 -11.83 -3.81 -4.89
CA GLN A 118 -12.27 -2.87 -3.84
C GLN A 118 -11.11 -2.46 -2.91
N HIS A 119 -10.27 -3.41 -2.50
CA HIS A 119 -9.08 -3.13 -1.67
C HIS A 119 -8.14 -2.15 -2.37
N TYR A 120 -7.89 -2.35 -3.65
CA TYR A 120 -7.09 -1.45 -4.47
C TYR A 120 -7.83 -0.17 -4.86
N GLY A 121 -9.11 0.01 -4.52
CA GLY A 121 -9.86 1.24 -4.79
C GLY A 121 -10.26 1.45 -6.25
N LEU A 122 -10.23 0.40 -7.09
CA LEU A 122 -10.45 0.52 -8.53
C LEU A 122 -11.86 1.02 -8.87
N TYR A 123 -12.89 0.46 -8.22
CA TYR A 123 -14.28 0.87 -8.45
C TYR A 123 -14.57 2.30 -8.00
N ARG A 124 -13.93 2.75 -6.92
CA ARG A 124 -14.04 4.13 -6.44
C ARG A 124 -13.49 5.10 -7.49
N ASP A 125 -12.32 4.79 -8.03
CA ASP A 125 -11.59 5.70 -8.91
C ASP A 125 -12.10 5.66 -10.36
N LEU A 126 -12.40 4.46 -10.91
CA LEU A 126 -12.84 4.28 -12.30
C LEU A 126 -14.35 4.46 -12.51
N PHE A 127 -15.17 4.04 -11.54
CA PHE A 127 -16.63 3.94 -11.67
C PHE A 127 -17.39 4.74 -10.60
N SER A 128 -16.72 5.67 -9.90
CA SER A 128 -17.34 6.51 -8.87
C SER A 128 -18.06 5.71 -7.77
N GLY A 129 -17.57 4.51 -7.44
CA GLY A 129 -18.13 3.63 -6.41
C GLY A 129 -19.17 2.60 -6.89
N ALA A 130 -19.53 2.61 -8.18
CA ALA A 130 -20.26 1.49 -8.78
C ALA A 130 -19.34 0.28 -8.97
N PHE A 131 -19.87 -0.93 -8.79
CA PHE A 131 -19.08 -2.17 -8.84
C PHE A 131 -19.65 -3.15 -9.85
N PHE A 132 -18.85 -4.14 -10.25
CA PHE A 132 -19.34 -5.29 -11.01
C PHE A 132 -18.56 -6.54 -10.62
N TYR A 133 -19.16 -7.70 -10.87
CA TYR A 133 -18.48 -8.98 -10.69
C TYR A 133 -17.78 -9.38 -12.00
N PRO A 134 -16.45 -9.55 -12.00
CA PRO A 134 -15.76 -10.15 -13.12
C PRO A 134 -16.29 -11.56 -13.39
N GLN A 135 -16.70 -11.86 -14.62
CA GLN A 135 -17.35 -13.13 -14.96
C GLN A 135 -16.33 -14.24 -15.27
N PHE A 136 -15.20 -13.89 -15.87
CA PHE A 136 -14.12 -14.79 -16.25
C PHE A 136 -12.77 -14.07 -16.16
N PRO A 137 -11.65 -14.78 -15.98
CA PRO A 137 -10.33 -14.17 -15.92
C PRO A 137 -9.95 -13.50 -17.25
N LEU A 138 -9.31 -12.33 -17.15
CA LEU A 138 -8.70 -11.64 -18.27
C LEU A 138 -7.20 -11.91 -18.22
N ASN A 139 -6.73 -12.83 -19.06
CA ASN A 139 -5.33 -13.24 -19.06
C ASN A 139 -4.54 -12.27 -19.95
N VAL A 140 -3.65 -11.51 -19.34
CA VAL A 140 -2.81 -10.54 -20.06
C VAL A 140 -1.34 -10.95 -19.90
N PHE A 141 -0.63 -10.97 -21.02
CA PHE A 141 0.76 -11.40 -21.11
C PHE A 141 1.59 -10.35 -21.85
N PHE A 142 2.83 -10.16 -21.40
CA PHE A 142 3.82 -9.33 -22.07
C PHE A 142 5.02 -10.18 -22.46
N ASP A 143 5.40 -10.11 -23.74
CA ASP A 143 6.63 -10.72 -24.24
C ASP A 143 7.81 -9.82 -23.84
N TYR A 144 8.53 -10.20 -22.79
CA TYR A 144 9.69 -9.43 -22.34
C TYR A 144 10.97 -9.81 -23.09
N ASP A 145 11.20 -11.11 -23.27
CA ASP A 145 12.35 -11.66 -24.00
C ASP A 145 11.91 -12.91 -24.78
N SER A 146 12.75 -13.43 -25.69
CA SER A 146 12.43 -14.58 -26.53
C SER A 146 12.08 -15.87 -25.77
N GLU A 147 12.39 -15.94 -24.48
CA GLU A 147 12.18 -17.11 -23.63
C GLU A 147 11.24 -16.85 -22.44
N SER A 148 10.87 -15.60 -22.15
CA SER A 148 10.15 -15.25 -20.92
C SER A 148 8.93 -14.36 -21.17
N VAL A 149 7.80 -14.78 -20.61
CA VAL A 149 6.52 -14.09 -20.67
C VAL A 149 6.15 -13.60 -19.29
N THR A 150 5.77 -12.34 -19.18
CA THR A 150 5.33 -11.70 -17.95
C THR A 150 3.81 -11.68 -17.90
N ALA A 151 3.22 -12.43 -16.98
CA ALA A 151 1.77 -12.46 -16.80
C ALA A 151 1.28 -11.36 -15.84
N VAL A 152 0.15 -10.74 -16.20
CA VAL A 152 -0.61 -9.84 -15.33
C VAL A 152 -1.62 -10.66 -14.54
N TYR A 153 -1.64 -10.44 -13.23
CA TYR A 153 -2.63 -11.00 -12.33
C TYR A 153 -3.51 -9.86 -11.77
N ASN A 154 -3.67 -9.81 -10.44
CA ASN A 154 -4.59 -8.91 -9.75
C ASN A 154 -3.82 -8.01 -8.77
N GLY A 155 -2.88 -7.23 -9.29
CA GLY A 155 -2.07 -6.28 -8.53
C GLY A 155 -0.62 -6.69 -8.30
N ASN A 156 -0.11 -7.68 -9.05
CA ASN A 156 1.33 -7.96 -9.06
C ASN A 156 2.13 -6.76 -9.56
N ILE A 157 3.39 -6.65 -9.13
CA ILE A 157 4.28 -5.56 -9.51
C ILE A 157 5.05 -5.98 -10.77
N LEU A 158 4.93 -5.17 -11.82
CA LEU A 158 5.65 -5.33 -13.08
C LEU A 158 6.51 -4.09 -13.34
N SER A 159 7.76 -4.29 -13.74
CA SER A 159 8.65 -3.20 -14.10
C SER A 159 8.24 -2.59 -15.45
N PRO A 160 8.35 -1.27 -15.66
CA PRO A 160 8.06 -0.64 -16.94
C PRO A 160 8.84 -1.25 -18.12
N SER A 161 10.04 -1.77 -17.87
CA SER A 161 10.85 -2.52 -18.84
C SER A 161 10.19 -3.82 -19.31
N GLU A 162 9.52 -4.56 -18.42
CA GLU A 162 8.83 -5.82 -18.75
C GLU A 162 7.54 -5.61 -19.56
N VAL A 163 6.99 -4.41 -19.48
CA VAL A 163 5.71 -4.04 -20.13
C VAL A 163 5.91 -2.98 -21.21
N GLU A 164 7.09 -2.95 -21.84
CA GLU A 164 7.37 -2.01 -22.92
C GLU A 164 6.59 -2.35 -24.21
N GLY A 165 6.47 -3.64 -24.50
CA GLY A 165 5.78 -4.18 -25.68
C GLY A 165 4.26 -4.19 -25.55
N ASN A 166 3.58 -4.39 -26.68
CA ASN A 166 2.12 -4.57 -26.69
C ASN A 166 1.75 -5.86 -25.94
N PRO A 167 0.71 -5.84 -25.09
CA PRO A 167 0.24 -7.04 -24.42
C PRO A 167 -0.50 -7.97 -25.37
N GLN A 168 -0.35 -9.28 -25.15
CA GLN A 168 -1.29 -10.31 -25.62
C GLN A 168 -2.40 -10.45 -24.59
N VAL A 169 -3.65 -10.47 -25.03
CA VAL A 169 -4.80 -10.60 -24.12
C VAL A 169 -5.68 -11.75 -24.58
N GLU A 170 -6.01 -12.63 -23.65
CA GLU A 170 -6.83 -13.82 -23.87
C GLU A 170 -7.97 -13.82 -22.86
N TYR A 171 -9.18 -14.11 -23.32
CA TYR A 171 -10.38 -14.17 -22.48
C TYR A 171 -11.46 -15.05 -23.08
N ASP A 172 -12.35 -15.54 -22.21
CA ASP A 172 -13.54 -16.27 -22.64
C ASP A 172 -14.53 -15.34 -23.33
N PHE A 173 -15.02 -15.76 -24.50
CA PHE A 173 -15.93 -14.96 -25.31
C PHE A 173 -17.18 -15.72 -25.72
N VAL A 174 -18.24 -14.98 -25.98
CA VAL A 174 -19.45 -15.50 -26.59
C VAL A 174 -19.34 -15.32 -28.11
N PRO A 175 -19.61 -16.35 -28.93
CA PRO A 175 -19.64 -16.21 -30.38
C PRO A 175 -20.58 -15.08 -30.83
N ASP A 176 -20.27 -14.46 -31.97
CA ASP A 176 -21.05 -13.35 -32.57
C ASP A 176 -21.24 -12.12 -31.66
N THR A 177 -20.39 -11.98 -30.62
CA THR A 177 -20.39 -10.85 -29.70
C THR A 177 -19.17 -9.96 -29.95
N LEU A 178 -19.33 -8.66 -29.77
CA LEU A 178 -18.26 -7.67 -29.84
C LEU A 178 -17.80 -7.25 -28.45
N TYR A 179 -16.50 -6.97 -28.31
CA TYR A 179 -15.90 -6.55 -27.06
C TYR A 179 -15.09 -5.25 -27.23
N THR A 180 -14.90 -4.53 -26.13
CA THR A 180 -14.06 -3.34 -26.06
C THR A 180 -13.12 -3.47 -24.89
N LEU A 181 -11.82 -3.29 -25.14
CA LEU A 181 -10.76 -3.38 -24.16
C LEU A 181 -10.15 -1.99 -23.93
N ALA A 182 -10.07 -1.58 -22.68
CA ALA A 182 -9.43 -0.33 -22.27
C ALA A 182 -8.34 -0.58 -21.23
N LEU A 183 -7.16 -0.01 -21.43
CA LEU A 183 -6.09 0.07 -20.44
C LEU A 183 -5.96 1.51 -19.94
N THR A 184 -6.19 1.72 -18.66
CA THR A 184 -6.22 3.05 -18.03
C THR A 184 -5.35 3.09 -16.78
N ALA A 185 -4.79 4.27 -16.50
CA ALA A 185 -3.94 4.50 -15.33
C ALA A 185 -4.49 5.68 -14.49
N PRO A 186 -5.23 5.41 -13.40
CA PRO A 186 -5.80 6.46 -12.57
C PRO A 186 -4.77 7.28 -11.80
N ASP A 187 -3.57 6.73 -11.56
CA ASP A 187 -2.54 7.39 -10.76
C ASP A 187 -1.52 8.19 -11.60
N SER A 188 -1.55 8.05 -12.93
CA SER A 188 -0.47 8.54 -13.81
C SER A 188 -0.63 10.01 -14.28
N HIS A 189 -1.78 10.64 -14.05
CA HIS A 189 -2.05 11.95 -14.65
C HIS A 189 -1.28 13.11 -13.97
N LEU A 190 -0.36 13.73 -14.71
CA LEU A 190 0.60 14.71 -14.15
C LEU A 190 0.01 16.07 -13.73
N GLN A 191 -1.14 16.46 -14.27
CA GLN A 191 -1.72 17.81 -14.05
C GLN A 191 -3.04 17.84 -13.27
N LYS A 192 -3.78 16.73 -13.20
CA LYS A 192 -5.15 16.67 -12.71
C LYS A 192 -5.34 15.37 -11.93
N ASN A 193 -5.61 15.47 -10.63
CA ASN A 193 -5.72 14.30 -9.75
C ASN A 193 -6.97 13.43 -10.03
N SER A 194 -7.99 13.98 -10.69
CA SER A 194 -9.25 13.29 -10.96
C SER A 194 -9.34 12.76 -12.40
N ALA A 195 -8.23 12.74 -13.13
CA ALA A 195 -8.16 12.31 -14.51
C ALA A 195 -7.15 11.18 -14.65
N GLU A 196 -7.33 10.41 -15.71
CA GLU A 196 -6.57 9.20 -15.98
C GLU A 196 -5.83 9.39 -17.30
N TYR A 197 -4.78 8.60 -17.54
CA TYR A 197 -4.25 8.44 -18.90
C TYR A 197 -4.77 7.14 -19.52
N LEU A 198 -5.23 7.26 -20.76
CA LEU A 198 -5.57 6.12 -21.60
C LEU A 198 -4.29 5.57 -22.24
N HIS A 199 -3.92 4.35 -21.85
CA HIS A 199 -2.73 3.68 -22.37
C HIS A 199 -3.04 2.89 -23.63
N TRP A 200 -4.22 2.27 -23.70
CA TRP A 200 -4.65 1.49 -24.86
C TRP A 200 -6.17 1.44 -24.92
N LEU A 201 -6.73 1.47 -26.12
CA LEU A 201 -8.16 1.32 -26.33
C LEU A 201 -8.43 0.64 -27.68
N VAL A 202 -9.12 -0.50 -27.63
CA VAL A 202 -9.53 -1.25 -28.81
C VAL A 202 -11.02 -1.53 -28.69
N GLY A 203 -11.80 -1.10 -29.68
CA GLY A 203 -13.25 -1.30 -29.72
C GLY A 203 -13.65 -2.32 -30.78
N ASN A 204 -14.90 -2.78 -30.73
CA ASN A 204 -15.48 -3.65 -31.77
C ASN A 204 -14.66 -4.93 -32.05
N ILE A 205 -14.06 -5.53 -31.02
CA ILE A 205 -13.28 -6.77 -31.10
C ILE A 205 -14.23 -7.95 -31.33
N PRO A 206 -14.14 -8.68 -32.45
CA PRO A 206 -14.99 -9.84 -32.70
C PRO A 206 -14.46 -11.07 -31.94
N GLY A 207 -15.21 -11.55 -30.94
CA GLY A 207 -14.78 -12.65 -30.09
C GLY A 207 -13.58 -12.27 -29.23
N ASP A 208 -12.48 -13.01 -29.35
CA ASP A 208 -11.19 -12.81 -28.67
C ASP A 208 -10.10 -12.19 -29.57
N ASP A 209 -10.35 -12.05 -30.88
CA ASP A 209 -9.31 -11.62 -31.81
C ASP A 209 -9.14 -10.08 -31.82
N ILE A 210 -8.30 -9.60 -30.91
CA ILE A 210 -7.98 -8.18 -30.73
C ILE A 210 -7.44 -7.55 -32.00
N SER A 211 -6.71 -8.31 -32.82
CA SER A 211 -6.11 -7.81 -34.06
C SER A 211 -7.15 -7.40 -35.11
N LYS A 212 -8.35 -7.99 -35.04
CA LYS A 212 -9.51 -7.63 -35.87
C LYS A 212 -10.34 -6.47 -35.29
N GLY A 213 -10.06 -6.07 -34.06
CA GLY A 213 -10.69 -4.91 -33.42
C GLY A 213 -10.28 -3.60 -34.07
N GLU A 214 -11.07 -2.56 -33.81
CA GLU A 214 -10.73 -1.19 -34.18
C GLU A 214 -9.82 -0.59 -33.11
N GLU A 215 -8.55 -0.38 -33.41
CA GLU A 215 -7.63 0.33 -32.52
C GLU A 215 -7.99 1.82 -32.48
N LEU A 216 -8.51 2.27 -31.33
CA LEU A 216 -8.95 3.64 -31.09
C LEU A 216 -7.84 4.48 -30.47
N CYS A 217 -6.99 3.87 -29.65
CA CYS A 217 -5.82 4.51 -29.08
C CYS A 217 -4.71 3.49 -28.96
N SER A 218 -3.59 3.73 -29.65
CA SER A 218 -2.47 2.81 -29.67
C SER A 218 -1.85 2.62 -28.29
N TYR A 219 -1.27 1.45 -28.06
CA TYR A 219 -0.57 1.16 -26.81
C TYR A 219 0.57 2.16 -26.56
N ILE A 220 0.69 2.61 -25.31
CA ILE A 220 1.86 3.32 -24.81
C ILE A 220 2.31 2.64 -23.51
N PRO A 221 3.61 2.35 -23.35
CA PRO A 221 4.09 1.69 -22.15
C PRO A 221 3.81 2.54 -20.90
N PRO A 222 3.66 1.91 -19.73
CA PRO A 222 3.72 2.56 -18.43
C PRO A 222 4.90 3.53 -18.30
N PHE A 223 4.64 4.70 -17.72
CA PHE A 223 5.66 5.71 -17.40
C PHE A 223 5.48 6.29 -15.99
N PRO A 224 5.47 5.43 -14.93
CA PRO A 224 5.36 5.92 -13.55
C PRO A 224 6.52 6.87 -13.23
N VAL A 225 6.20 8.05 -12.70
CA VAL A 225 7.21 9.10 -12.52
C VAL A 225 8.08 8.82 -11.29
N ARG A 226 9.35 9.21 -11.35
CA ARG A 226 10.25 9.11 -10.21
C ARG A 226 9.69 9.84 -8.99
N GLY A 227 9.51 9.09 -7.89
CA GLY A 227 9.07 9.61 -6.60
C GLY A 227 7.56 9.73 -6.40
N THR A 228 6.72 9.22 -7.32
CA THR A 228 5.26 9.16 -7.14
C THR A 228 4.78 7.82 -6.54
N GLY A 229 5.65 6.82 -6.44
CA GLY A 229 5.34 5.50 -5.88
C GLY A 229 4.77 4.54 -6.91
N PHE A 230 3.92 3.61 -6.46
CA PHE A 230 3.29 2.60 -7.30
C PHE A 230 2.07 3.17 -8.02
N HIS A 231 2.01 2.97 -9.34
CA HIS A 231 0.87 3.34 -10.17
C HIS A 231 0.11 2.08 -10.57
N ARG A 232 -1.22 2.13 -10.51
CA ARG A 232 -2.10 1.04 -10.96
C ARG A 232 -2.40 1.20 -12.45
N TYR A 233 -2.28 0.10 -13.18
CA TYR A 233 -2.65 0.01 -14.61
C TYR A 233 -3.74 -1.03 -14.76
N VAL A 234 -4.92 -0.61 -15.20
CA VAL A 234 -6.15 -1.40 -15.15
C VAL A 234 -6.65 -1.69 -16.55
N PHE A 235 -6.71 -2.97 -16.89
CA PHE A 235 -7.44 -3.48 -18.05
C PHE A 235 -8.90 -3.68 -17.66
N VAL A 236 -9.80 -3.11 -18.45
CA VAL A 236 -11.24 -3.32 -18.33
C VAL A 236 -11.76 -3.84 -19.65
N LEU A 237 -12.43 -5.00 -19.60
CA LEU A 237 -13.10 -5.59 -20.75
C LEU A 237 -14.60 -5.34 -20.65
N TYR A 238 -15.16 -4.76 -21.71
CA TYR A 238 -16.59 -4.51 -21.87
C TYR A 238 -17.15 -5.39 -22.96
N LYS A 239 -18.33 -5.97 -22.72
CA LYS A 239 -19.13 -6.67 -23.73
C LYS A 239 -20.07 -5.65 -24.37
N GLN A 240 -20.12 -5.64 -25.69
CA GLN A 240 -20.98 -4.76 -26.46
C GLN A 240 -22.25 -5.49 -26.90
N GLU A 241 -23.40 -4.83 -26.81
CA GLU A 241 -24.68 -5.36 -27.31
C GLU A 241 -24.82 -5.18 -28.84
N LYS A 242 -24.10 -4.22 -29.40
CA LYS A 242 -24.07 -3.91 -30.83
C LYS A 242 -22.74 -3.30 -31.24
N LYS A 243 -22.50 -3.17 -32.54
CA LYS A 243 -21.35 -2.42 -33.06
C LYS A 243 -21.51 -0.93 -32.72
N ILE A 244 -20.47 -0.34 -32.14
CA ILE A 244 -20.47 1.06 -31.69
C ILE A 244 -19.60 1.91 -32.61
N ASP A 245 -20.04 3.14 -32.88
CA ASP A 245 -19.22 4.14 -33.53
C ASP A 245 -18.40 4.93 -32.50
N PHE A 246 -17.09 4.72 -32.51
CA PHE A 246 -16.14 5.33 -31.57
C PHE A 246 -15.43 6.57 -32.13
N HIS A 247 -15.99 7.25 -33.13
CA HIS A 247 -15.37 8.43 -33.75
C HIS A 247 -14.93 9.51 -32.74
N GLN A 248 -15.63 9.68 -31.62
CA GLN A 248 -15.26 10.66 -30.58
C GLN A 248 -14.11 10.22 -29.67
N ASP A 249 -13.93 8.90 -29.50
CA ASP A 249 -12.93 8.31 -28.61
C ASP A 249 -11.64 7.96 -29.35
N LYS A 250 -11.71 7.88 -30.67
CA LYS A 250 -10.57 7.64 -31.55
C LYS A 250 -9.55 8.77 -31.41
N ARG A 251 -8.31 8.38 -31.11
CA ARG A 251 -7.14 9.24 -31.06
C ARG A 251 -6.39 9.14 -32.39
N PRO A 252 -5.53 10.13 -32.72
CA PRO A 252 -4.64 10.01 -33.86
C PRO A 252 -3.77 8.75 -33.75
N ASP A 253 -3.41 8.18 -34.90
CA ASP A 253 -2.50 7.03 -34.95
C ASP A 253 -1.18 7.39 -34.25
N ASN A 254 -0.68 6.48 -33.40
CA ASN A 254 0.49 6.71 -32.56
C ASN A 254 0.41 8.01 -31.74
N CYS A 255 -0.75 8.29 -31.14
CA CYS A 255 -0.94 9.45 -30.28
C CYS A 255 0.03 9.39 -29.08
N LEU A 256 1.07 10.24 -29.06
CA LEU A 256 2.00 10.37 -27.92
C LEU A 256 1.69 11.62 -27.06
N SER A 257 0.67 12.40 -27.45
CA SER A 257 0.27 13.61 -26.73
C SER A 257 -0.51 13.29 -25.46
N LEU A 258 0.06 13.58 -24.28
CA LEU A 258 -0.58 13.36 -22.99
C LEU A 258 -1.93 14.10 -22.84
N LYS A 259 -2.08 15.28 -23.45
CA LYS A 259 -3.35 16.04 -23.42
C LYS A 259 -4.48 15.31 -24.13
N GLN A 260 -4.16 14.63 -25.23
CA GLN A 260 -5.12 13.81 -25.96
C GLN A 260 -5.36 12.50 -25.21
N ARG A 261 -4.36 11.94 -24.54
CA ARG A 261 -4.54 10.73 -23.72
C ARG A 261 -5.28 10.95 -22.40
N THR A 262 -5.55 12.20 -22.01
CA THR A 262 -6.42 12.49 -20.87
C THR A 262 -7.78 11.82 -21.06
N PHE A 263 -8.15 10.98 -20.09
CA PHE A 263 -9.33 10.13 -20.14
C PHE A 263 -9.98 10.03 -18.76
N LYS A 264 -11.24 9.63 -18.73
CA LYS A 264 -11.99 9.32 -17.53
C LYS A 264 -12.91 8.15 -17.81
N THR A 265 -12.66 7.03 -17.15
CA THR A 265 -13.41 5.79 -17.38
C THR A 265 -14.88 5.97 -17.04
N ALA A 266 -15.19 6.70 -15.97
CA ALA A 266 -16.56 6.97 -15.55
C ALA A 266 -17.38 7.75 -16.61
N GLU A 267 -16.78 8.74 -17.27
CA GLU A 267 -17.46 9.54 -18.30
C GLU A 267 -17.66 8.75 -19.60
N PHE A 268 -16.64 7.94 -19.98
CA PHE A 268 -16.72 7.03 -21.11
C PHE A 268 -17.83 5.99 -20.94
N TYR A 269 -17.85 5.31 -19.79
CA TYR A 269 -18.84 4.28 -19.49
C TYR A 269 -20.25 4.88 -19.44
N ARG A 270 -20.44 6.03 -18.77
CA ARG A 270 -21.74 6.68 -18.65
C ARG A 270 -22.36 7.07 -19.99
N ARG A 271 -21.54 7.38 -21.01
CA ARG A 271 -22.04 7.69 -22.35
C ARG A 271 -22.50 6.44 -23.10
N LEU A 272 -21.91 5.29 -22.81
CA LEU A 272 -22.13 4.03 -23.52
C LEU A 272 -22.84 2.97 -22.67
N GLU A 273 -23.35 3.34 -21.49
CA GLU A 273 -23.91 2.41 -20.49
C GLU A 273 -25.02 1.51 -21.06
N ASP A 274 -25.81 2.01 -22.01
CA ASP A 274 -26.88 1.24 -22.67
C ASP A 274 -26.35 0.21 -23.68
N ASP A 275 -25.12 0.40 -24.18
CA ASP A 275 -24.53 -0.37 -25.30
C ASP A 275 -23.35 -1.26 -24.86
N ILE A 276 -22.71 -0.95 -23.73
CA ILE A 276 -21.58 -1.71 -23.18
C ILE A 276 -21.81 -2.07 -21.72
N THR A 277 -21.40 -3.29 -21.34
CA THR A 277 -21.43 -3.76 -19.95
C THR A 277 -20.05 -4.27 -19.54
N PRO A 278 -19.46 -3.83 -18.40
CA PRO A 278 -18.19 -4.34 -17.93
C PRO A 278 -18.31 -5.82 -17.53
N VAL A 279 -17.38 -6.64 -17.99
CA VAL A 279 -17.43 -8.11 -17.84
C VAL A 279 -16.25 -8.65 -17.08
N SER A 280 -15.06 -8.14 -17.35
CA SER A 280 -13.84 -8.59 -16.71
C SER A 280 -12.86 -7.45 -16.48
N LEU A 281 -11.91 -7.69 -15.58
CA LEU A 281 -10.90 -6.75 -15.13
C LEU A 281 -9.63 -7.50 -14.76
N ALA A 282 -8.49 -6.95 -15.14
CA ALA A 282 -7.16 -7.36 -14.67
C ALA A 282 -6.32 -6.10 -14.45
N PHE A 283 -5.35 -6.14 -13.54
CA PHE A 283 -4.52 -4.96 -13.27
C PHE A 283 -3.18 -5.34 -12.65
N PHE A 284 -2.19 -4.48 -12.86
CA PHE A 284 -0.88 -4.59 -12.23
C PHE A 284 -0.46 -3.25 -11.63
N GLN A 285 0.58 -3.31 -10.81
CA GLN A 285 1.26 -2.13 -10.29
C GLN A 285 2.59 -1.95 -10.98
N SER A 286 3.00 -0.70 -11.20
CA SER A 286 4.32 -0.41 -11.73
C SER A 286 4.93 0.78 -11.00
N GLU A 287 6.23 0.69 -10.74
CA GLU A 287 7.03 1.76 -10.16
C GLU A 287 8.08 2.26 -11.16
N TRP A 288 8.67 3.42 -10.87
CA TRP A 288 9.69 4.00 -11.73
C TRP A 288 10.90 3.08 -11.90
N ASP A 289 11.37 2.94 -13.14
CA ASP A 289 12.65 2.30 -13.49
C ASP A 289 13.44 3.17 -14.50
N GLU A 290 14.61 2.70 -14.91
CA GLU A 290 15.46 3.42 -15.87
C GLU A 290 14.84 3.51 -17.28
N SER A 291 13.96 2.58 -17.66
CA SER A 291 13.30 2.57 -18.97
C SER A 291 12.29 3.72 -19.11
N VAL A 292 11.68 4.16 -18.00
CA VAL A 292 10.77 5.33 -17.99
C VAL A 292 11.46 6.58 -18.51
N THR A 293 12.74 6.78 -18.16
CA THR A 293 13.54 7.90 -18.65
C THR A 293 13.59 7.90 -20.19
N LYS A 294 13.83 6.72 -20.79
CA LYS A 294 13.84 6.53 -22.25
C LYS A 294 12.47 6.83 -22.86
N THR A 295 11.39 6.41 -22.21
CA THR A 295 10.01 6.69 -22.65
C THR A 295 9.71 8.19 -22.68
N PHE A 296 10.10 8.95 -21.65
CA PHE A 296 9.90 10.40 -21.63
C PHE A 296 10.66 11.11 -22.75
N TRP A 297 11.91 10.70 -22.99
CA TRP A 297 12.80 11.40 -23.92
C TRP A 297 12.56 10.99 -25.37
N HIS A 298 12.34 9.71 -25.65
CA HIS A 298 12.21 9.17 -27.01
C HIS A 298 10.77 9.03 -27.49
N LYS A 299 9.81 8.70 -26.61
CA LYS A 299 8.40 8.53 -26.99
C LYS A 299 7.60 9.81 -26.73
N LEU A 300 7.74 10.44 -25.56
CA LEU A 300 6.93 11.61 -25.19
C LEU A 300 7.55 12.97 -25.58
N ASP A 301 8.82 12.99 -26.02
CA ASP A 301 9.60 14.20 -26.36
C ASP A 301 9.47 15.30 -25.30
N MET A 302 9.65 14.93 -24.03
CA MET A 302 9.55 15.86 -22.91
C MET A 302 10.56 15.54 -21.81
N LYS A 303 10.88 16.56 -21.01
CA LYS A 303 11.72 16.38 -19.83
C LYS A 303 10.95 15.58 -18.77
N GLU A 304 11.61 14.56 -18.24
CA GLU A 304 11.09 13.78 -17.12
C GLU A 304 10.92 14.66 -15.88
N PRO A 305 9.69 14.74 -15.32
CA PRO A 305 9.48 15.36 -14.02
C PRO A 305 10.00 14.44 -12.90
N SER A 306 10.41 15.01 -11.78
CA SER A 306 10.75 14.25 -10.57
C SER A 306 10.00 14.81 -9.37
N PHE A 307 9.50 13.91 -8.54
CA PHE A 307 8.78 14.24 -7.32
C PHE A 307 9.55 13.75 -6.09
N GLU A 308 9.35 14.44 -4.98
CA GLU A 308 9.89 14.05 -3.68
C GLU A 308 8.78 14.15 -2.65
N PHE A 309 8.69 13.14 -1.79
CA PHE A 309 7.71 13.15 -0.70
C PHE A 309 8.17 14.11 0.41
N MET A 310 7.56 15.30 0.43
CA MET A 310 7.78 16.27 1.49
C MET A 310 6.99 15.87 2.74
N HIS A 311 7.70 15.43 3.78
CA HIS A 311 7.09 15.18 5.08
C HIS A 311 6.55 16.49 5.68
N PRO A 312 5.39 16.48 6.35
CA PRO A 312 4.91 17.65 7.05
C PRO A 312 5.96 18.08 8.09
N PRO A 313 6.22 19.38 8.24
CA PRO A 313 7.23 19.85 9.18
C PRO A 313 6.86 19.38 10.60
N PRO A 314 7.86 18.98 11.41
CA PRO A 314 7.60 18.53 12.76
C PRO A 314 6.90 19.63 13.57
N TYR A 315 5.85 19.24 14.30
CA TYR A 315 5.15 20.21 15.14
C TYR A 315 6.08 20.70 16.26
N HIS A 316 6.20 22.02 16.36
CA HIS A 316 6.91 22.68 17.43
C HIS A 316 5.92 23.53 18.25
N PRO A 317 5.77 23.26 19.57
CA PRO A 317 4.95 24.14 20.41
C PRO A 317 5.58 25.53 20.47
N LYS A 318 4.78 26.58 20.70
CA LYS A 318 5.31 27.95 20.85
C LYS A 318 6.44 27.98 21.88
N GLN A 319 7.51 28.70 21.55
CA GLN A 319 8.65 28.84 22.45
C GLN A 319 8.22 29.58 23.74
N GLU A 320 8.57 28.99 24.87
CA GLU A 320 8.34 29.52 26.21
C GLU A 320 9.57 30.30 26.64
N LYS A 321 9.38 31.43 27.32
CA LYS A 321 10.49 32.23 27.85
C LYS A 321 11.29 31.48 28.91
N PHE A 322 10.63 30.62 29.69
CA PHE A 322 11.24 29.85 30.79
C PHE A 322 10.79 28.38 30.71
N PRO A 323 11.46 27.56 29.90
CA PRO A 323 11.08 26.17 29.65
C PRO A 323 11.48 25.26 30.84
N GLN A 324 10.70 25.31 31.92
CA GLN A 324 11.00 24.56 33.14
C GLN A 324 11.01 23.05 32.89
N GLY A 325 12.05 22.37 33.37
CA GLY A 325 12.21 20.92 33.24
C GLY A 325 12.53 20.43 31.82
N LYS A 326 12.80 21.33 30.86
CA LYS A 326 13.30 20.95 29.54
C LYS A 326 14.83 21.01 29.49
N PRO A 327 15.50 20.06 28.82
CA PRO A 327 16.94 20.12 28.61
C PRO A 327 17.27 21.32 27.71
N PHE A 328 18.10 22.24 28.20
CA PHE A 328 18.45 23.51 27.55
C PHE A 328 18.89 23.34 26.09
N ASN A 329 19.85 22.45 25.81
CA ASN A 329 20.37 22.23 24.44
C ASN A 329 19.29 21.80 23.46
N LEU A 330 18.62 20.67 23.74
CA LEU A 330 17.59 20.12 22.85
C LEU A 330 16.39 21.06 22.71
N TYR A 331 16.09 21.83 23.76
CA TYR A 331 15.01 22.81 23.72
C TYR A 331 15.37 23.98 22.82
N LEU A 332 16.54 24.60 23.00
CA LEU A 332 16.94 25.73 22.17
C LEU A 332 17.20 25.32 20.73
N ASP A 333 17.88 24.19 20.49
CA ASP A 333 18.17 23.69 19.15
C ASP A 333 16.89 23.44 18.33
N ARG A 334 15.76 23.14 18.99
CA ARG A 334 14.45 23.01 18.32
C ARG A 334 13.97 24.31 17.68
N TYR A 335 14.34 25.46 18.25
CA TYR A 335 13.90 26.78 17.79
C TYR A 335 15.02 27.58 17.14
N ARG A 336 16.21 26.99 16.98
CA ARG A 336 17.32 27.63 16.27
C ARG A 336 17.05 27.57 14.77
N ASP A 337 17.52 28.60 14.08
CA ASP A 337 17.45 28.61 12.63
C ASP A 337 18.34 27.50 12.07
N VAL A 338 17.81 26.80 11.05
CA VAL A 338 18.51 25.68 10.41
C VAL A 338 19.87 26.12 9.85
N LYS A 339 20.00 27.39 9.44
CA LYS A 339 21.26 27.96 8.94
C LYS A 339 22.36 27.95 9.99
N ASP A 340 22.04 28.35 11.22
CA ASP A 340 23.01 28.40 12.32
C ASP A 340 23.46 27.00 12.72
N ILE A 341 22.52 26.05 12.73
CA ILE A 341 22.78 24.63 12.97
C ILE A 341 23.72 24.09 11.88
N ASN A 342 23.44 24.37 10.61
CA ASN A 342 24.25 23.95 9.48
C ASN A 342 25.65 24.57 9.51
N GLU A 343 25.78 25.83 9.92
CA GLU A 343 27.08 26.48 10.11
C GLU A 343 27.90 25.81 11.23
N GLU A 344 27.27 25.43 12.34
CA GLU A 344 27.92 24.69 13.43
C GLU A 344 28.42 23.32 12.95
N ILE A 345 27.58 22.58 12.22
CA ILE A 345 27.94 21.28 11.64
C ILE A 345 29.09 21.44 10.65
N LEU A 346 29.02 22.44 9.76
CA LEU A 346 30.06 22.70 8.76
C LEU A 346 31.40 23.04 9.43
N LYS A 347 31.40 23.88 10.47
CA LYS A 347 32.61 24.16 11.25
C LYS A 347 33.18 22.90 11.89
N GLU A 348 32.33 22.02 12.40
CA GLU A 348 32.78 20.74 12.98
C GLU A 348 33.28 19.75 11.91
N LYS A 349 32.70 19.74 10.71
CA LYS A 349 33.24 19.01 9.55
C LYS A 349 34.64 19.50 9.19
N LEU A 350 34.82 20.81 9.05
CA LEU A 350 36.10 21.40 8.66
C LEU A 350 37.22 21.16 9.69
N LYS A 351 36.88 21.03 10.98
CA LYS A 351 37.84 20.61 12.01
C LYS A 351 38.27 19.15 11.86
N THR A 352 37.39 18.31 11.31
CA THR A 352 37.59 16.86 11.20
C THR A 352 38.08 16.45 9.81
N SER A 353 37.97 17.32 8.80
CA SER A 353 38.40 17.09 7.42
C SER A 353 39.93 17.12 7.30
N SER A 354 40.61 16.15 7.90
CA SER A 354 41.93 15.74 7.44
C SER A 354 41.79 14.94 6.14
N LEU A 355 42.86 14.81 5.34
CA LEU A 355 42.91 13.93 4.14
C LEU A 355 42.73 12.43 4.46
N SER A 356 42.33 12.10 5.71
CA SER A 356 42.15 10.76 6.22
C SER A 356 40.71 10.33 5.99
N PRO A 357 40.44 9.02 5.81
CA PRO A 357 39.07 8.53 5.73
C PRO A 357 38.28 8.92 6.98
N PRO A 358 36.96 9.19 6.84
CA PRO A 358 36.13 9.62 7.96
C PRO A 358 36.19 8.58 9.09
N PRO A 359 36.18 9.00 10.36
CA PRO A 359 36.24 8.07 11.49
C PRO A 359 35.03 7.12 11.44
N GLN A 360 35.29 5.82 11.36
CA GLN A 360 34.24 4.80 11.30
C GLN A 360 33.34 4.87 12.53
N LYS A 361 32.03 4.69 12.34
CA LYS A 361 31.07 4.63 13.45
C LYS A 361 31.48 3.49 14.40
N PRO A 362 31.57 3.72 15.72
CA PRO A 362 31.99 2.69 16.65
C PRO A 362 30.98 1.53 16.65
N LYS A 363 31.49 0.28 16.56
CA LYS A 363 30.66 -0.95 16.58
C LYS A 363 29.69 -1.01 17.77
N TYR A 364 30.11 -0.46 18.92
CA TYR A 364 29.30 -0.40 20.13
C TYR A 364 29.27 1.04 20.69
N PRO A 365 28.35 1.88 20.21
CA PRO A 365 28.43 3.32 20.44
C PRO A 365 28.09 3.76 21.88
N ASN A 366 27.44 2.91 22.66
CA ASN A 366 27.05 3.17 24.05
C ASN A 366 28.05 2.65 25.10
N ILE A 367 29.13 1.96 24.68
CA ILE A 367 30.12 1.36 25.62
C ILE A 367 31.20 2.38 26.04
N HIS A 368 31.30 3.52 25.36
CA HIS A 368 32.31 4.53 25.67
C HIS A 368 32.04 5.24 27.01
N VAL A 369 32.96 5.09 27.96
CA VAL A 369 32.98 5.85 29.21
C VAL A 369 33.60 7.21 28.93
N GLU A 370 32.79 8.27 28.98
CA GLU A 370 33.28 9.64 28.84
C GLU A 370 33.87 10.13 30.16
N PRO A 371 34.97 10.93 30.13
CA PRO A 371 35.47 11.65 31.30
C PRO A 371 34.37 12.50 31.96
N TYR A 372 34.55 12.84 33.23
CA TYR A 372 33.57 13.65 33.97
C TYR A 372 33.29 14.97 33.21
N ALA A 373 32.06 15.09 32.71
CA ALA A 373 31.56 16.23 31.97
C ALA A 373 30.11 16.51 32.37
N PRO A 374 29.63 17.77 32.26
CA PRO A 374 28.23 18.10 32.47
C PRO A 374 27.29 17.22 31.62
N SER A 375 26.12 16.89 32.15
CA SER A 375 25.15 15.99 31.50
C SER A 375 24.77 16.44 30.09
N TRP A 376 24.68 17.74 29.84
CA TRP A 376 24.37 18.30 28.53
C TRP A 376 25.49 18.08 27.51
N LEU A 377 26.76 18.18 27.92
CA LEU A 377 27.91 18.00 27.05
C LEU A 377 28.07 16.53 26.70
N ARG A 378 27.85 15.64 27.68
CA ARG A 378 27.78 14.19 27.46
C ARG A 378 26.69 13.82 26.46
N LEU A 379 25.51 14.42 26.58
CA LEU A 379 24.40 14.18 25.65
C LEU A 379 24.74 14.69 24.24
N LYS A 380 25.33 15.88 24.12
CA LYS A 380 25.81 16.45 22.85
C LYS A 380 26.87 15.56 22.19
N ASN A 381 27.88 15.13 22.94
CA ASN A 381 28.94 14.24 22.46
C ASN A 381 28.38 12.87 22.03
N ARG A 382 27.41 12.34 22.79
CA ARG A 382 26.70 11.11 22.43
C ARG A 382 25.96 11.26 21.11
N HIS A 383 25.15 12.30 20.93
CA HIS A 383 24.43 12.54 19.66
C HIS A 383 25.39 12.76 18.49
N LYS A 384 26.49 13.52 18.71
CA LYS A 384 27.54 13.72 17.70
C LYS A 384 28.22 12.40 17.28
N ARG A 385 28.53 11.54 18.25
CA ARG A 385 29.13 10.21 18.01
C ARG A 385 28.16 9.25 17.32
N LEU A 386 26.87 9.30 17.69
CA LEU A 386 25.81 8.45 17.15
C LEU A 386 25.25 8.93 15.81
N ARG A 387 25.55 10.16 15.38
CA ARG A 387 24.94 10.83 14.22
C ARG A 387 23.42 10.92 14.38
N GLU A 388 22.99 11.39 15.55
CA GLU A 388 21.57 11.61 15.85
C GLU A 388 21.24 13.11 15.76
N MET A 389 19.98 13.41 15.44
CA MET A 389 19.45 14.79 15.36
C MET A 389 20.19 15.57 14.26
N HIS A 390 20.55 16.83 14.52
CA HIS A 390 21.28 17.64 13.56
C HIS A 390 22.72 17.16 13.29
N TRP A 391 23.22 16.13 13.96
CA TRP A 391 24.55 15.57 13.68
C TRP A 391 24.54 14.46 12.61
N GLU A 392 23.38 14.16 12.02
CA GLU A 392 23.23 13.17 10.93
C GLU A 392 24.18 13.48 9.77
N ASP A 393 24.24 14.75 9.39
CA ASP A 393 25.02 15.20 8.26
C ASP A 393 26.52 15.38 8.56
N LEU A 394 27.09 14.98 9.70
CA LEU A 394 28.49 15.31 10.05
C LEU A 394 29.57 14.66 9.17
N ASP A 395 29.21 13.81 8.21
CA ASP A 395 30.16 13.05 7.38
C ASP A 395 30.81 13.85 6.24
#